data_AF-A0A451AP06-F1
#
_entry.id   AF-A0A451AP06-F1
#
_cell.length_a   1.000
_cell.length_b   1.000
_cell.length_c   1.000
_cell.angle_alpha   90.00
_cell.angle_beta   90.00
_cell.angle_gamma   90.00
#
_symmetry.space_group_name_H-M   'P 1'
#
loop_
_entity.id
_entity.type
_entity.pdbx_description
1 polymer ?
#
loop_
_entity_poly.entity_id
_entity_poly.type
_entity_poly.pdbx_seq_one_letter_code
_entity_poly.pdbx_strand_id
1 'polypeptide(L)' 'MNDYEIRLQRHYDAGTKRTQWTGSLWHNGACAVRPSLPHASKASEAAKMMIQYLEEQGIELDGYT' A
#
# COMPACT_ATOMS: atom_id res chain seq x y z
N MET A 1 2.67 16.69 -14.11
CA MET A 1 1.76 15.80 -13.36
C MET A 1 2.66 14.96 -12.47
N ASN A 2 2.66 15.23 -11.16
CA ASN A 2 3.45 14.43 -10.21
C ASN A 2 2.60 13.23 -9.84
N ASP A 3 2.58 12.23 -10.70
CA ASP A 3 1.72 11.08 -10.50
C ASP A 3 2.35 10.18 -9.45
N TYR A 4 1.57 9.88 -8.41
CA TYR A 4 1.92 8.95 -7.36
C TYR A 4 1.09 7.68 -7.53
N GLU A 5 1.70 6.53 -7.27
CA GLU A 5 1.05 5.23 -7.41
C GLU A 5 1.08 4.49 -6.07
N ILE A 6 -0.08 3.99 -5.62
CA ILE A 6 -0.12 2.99 -4.56
C ILE A 6 0.07 1.61 -5.19
N ARG A 7 1.17 0.94 -4.85
CA ARG A 7 1.44 -0.43 -5.30
C ARG A 7 1.23 -1.42 -4.16
N LEU A 8 0.39 -2.42 -4.41
CA LEU A 8 0.13 -3.52 -3.49
C LEU A 8 0.93 -4.74 -3.90
N GLN A 9 1.59 -5.37 -2.94
CA GLN A 9 2.39 -6.56 -3.14
C GLN A 9 1.81 -7.73 -2.34
N ARG A 10 1.61 -8.86 -3.01
CA ARG A 10 1.19 -10.12 -2.40
C ARG A 10 2.41 -10.92 -1.96
N HIS A 11 2.41 -11.36 -0.71
CA HIS A 11 3.35 -12.32 -0.17
C HIS A 11 2.59 -13.59 0.24
N TYR A 12 3.06 -14.75 -0.21
CA TYR A 12 2.47 -16.04 0.18
C TYR A 12 3.47 -16.79 1.05
N ASP A 13 3.07 -17.05 2.29
CA ASP A 13 3.84 -17.84 3.24
C ASP A 13 3.42 -19.31 3.13
N ALA A 14 4.33 -20.15 2.64
CA ALA A 14 4.09 -21.58 2.47
C ALA A 14 4.01 -22.36 3.80
N GLY A 15 4.70 -21.88 4.86
CA GLY A 15 4.72 -22.52 6.17
C GLY A 15 3.40 -22.32 6.93
N THR A 16 2.84 -21.11 6.86
CA THR A 16 1.55 -20.80 7.48
C THR A 16 0.35 -20.97 6.53
N LYS A 17 0.61 -21.21 5.23
CA LYS A 17 -0.38 -21.23 4.15
C LYS A 17 -1.24 -19.97 4.10
N ARG A 18 -0.67 -18.82 4.48
CA ARG A 18 -1.36 -17.54 4.52
C ARG A 18 -0.89 -16.64 3.39
N THR A 19 -1.84 -15.93 2.81
CA THR A 19 -1.56 -14.81 1.91
C THR A 19 -1.57 -13.54 2.72
N GLN A 20 -0.54 -12.73 2.54
CA GLN A 20 -0.39 -11.41 3.14
C GLN A 20 -0.23 -10.37 2.03
N TRP A 21 -0.69 -9.17 2.30
CA TRP A 21 -0.60 -8.03 1.41
C TRP A 21 0.05 -6.85 2.12
N THR A 22 0.94 -6.16 1.42
CA THR A 22 1.59 -4.91 1.85
C THR A 22 1.38 -3.84 0.80
N GLY A 23 1.42 -2.58 1.19
CA GLY A 23 1.37 -1.44 0.27
C GLY A 23 2.63 -0.59 0.31
N SER A 24 2.84 0.18 -0.76
CA SER A 24 3.93 1.16 -0.87
C SER A 24 3.52 2.28 -1.82
N LEU A 25 4.04 3.48 -1.59
CA LEU A 25 3.88 4.63 -2.47
C LEU A 25 5.07 4.71 -3.42
N TRP A 26 4.79 4.92 -4.70
CA TRP A 26 5.78 5.04 -5.77
C TRP A 26 5.59 6.36 -6.50
N HIS A 27 6.70 6.91 -6.98
CA HIS A 27 6.73 8.12 -7.79
C HIS A 27 7.83 7.99 -8.84
N ASN A 28 7.50 8.25 -10.11
CA ASN A 28 8.43 8.16 -11.24
C ASN A 28 9.26 6.85 -11.26
N GLY A 29 8.62 5.73 -10.93
CA GLY A 29 9.27 4.41 -10.92
C GLY A 29 10.17 4.11 -9.71
N ALA A 30 10.32 5.05 -8.77
CA ALA A 30 11.03 4.83 -7.51
C ALA A 30 10.05 4.65 -6.34
N CYS A 31 10.43 3.83 -5.36
CA CYS A 31 9.67 3.69 -4.13
C CYS A 31 9.87 4.94 -3.28
N ALA A 32 8.82 5.74 -3.12
CA ALA A 32 8.83 6.95 -2.32
C ALA A 32 8.68 6.64 -0.84
N VAL A 33 7.72 5.77 -0.50
CA VAL A 33 7.42 5.38 0.88
C VAL A 33 7.06 3.90 0.95
N ARG A 34 7.67 3.18 1.89
CA ARG A 34 7.27 1.84 2.29
C ARG A 34 6.91 1.87 3.77
N PRO A 35 5.66 2.16 4.12
CA PRO A 35 5.28 2.34 5.52
C PRO A 35 5.30 0.99 6.24
N SER A 36 5.63 1.02 7.54
CA SER A 36 5.64 -0.17 8.40
C SER A 36 4.22 -0.51 8.85
N LEU A 37 3.34 -0.82 7.90
CA LEU A 37 1.96 -1.20 8.17
C LEU A 37 1.84 -2.70 8.48
N PRO A 38 0.86 -3.11 9.29
CA PRO A 38 0.56 -4.52 9.48
C PRO A 38 0.27 -5.24 8.15
N HIS A 39 0.63 -6.52 8.09
CA HIS A 39 0.26 -7.37 6.96
C HIS A 39 -1.26 -7.54 6.88
N ALA A 40 -1.83 -7.22 5.72
CA ALA A 40 -3.27 -7.41 5.47
C ALA A 40 -3.56 -8.79 4.88
N SER A 41 -4.76 -9.32 5.12
CA SER A 41 -5.17 -10.63 4.58
C SER A 41 -5.67 -10.53 3.14
N LYS A 42 -6.12 -9.34 2.73
CA LYS A 42 -6.69 -9.03 1.41
C LYS A 42 -6.02 -7.79 0.81
N ALA A 43 -5.98 -7.71 -0.52
CA ALA A 43 -5.49 -6.54 -1.22
C ALA A 43 -6.27 -5.26 -0.86
N SER A 44 -7.59 -5.34 -0.75
CA SER A 44 -8.45 -4.19 -0.39
C SER A 44 -8.20 -3.68 1.03
N GLU A 45 -7.83 -4.54 1.97
CA GLU A 45 -7.42 -4.14 3.32
C GLU A 45 -6.08 -3.40 3.28
N ALA A 46 -5.09 -3.90 2.54
CA ALA A 46 -3.82 -3.21 2.35
C ALA A 46 -4.00 -1.84 1.67
N ALA A 47 -4.90 -1.74 0.69
CA ALA A 47 -5.23 -0.47 0.03
C ALA A 47 -5.79 0.55 1.02
N LYS A 48 -6.77 0.15 1.83
CA LYS A 48 -7.37 1.02 2.86
C LYS A 48 -6.34 1.48 3.88
N MET A 49 -5.47 0.57 4.35
CA MET A 49 -4.41 0.92 5.29
C MET A 49 -3.41 1.92 4.69
N MET A 50 -3.07 1.78 3.41
CA MET A 50 -2.22 2.76 2.71
C MET A 50 -2.89 4.12 2.58
N ILE A 51 -4.17 4.14 2.19
CA ILE A 51 -4.95 5.38 2.06
C ILE A 51 -5.00 6.10 3.42
N GLN A 52 -5.39 5.38 4.48
CA GLN A 52 -5.44 5.93 5.83
C GLN A 52 -4.07 6.45 6.28
N TYR A 53 -2.99 5.71 6.03
CA TYR A 53 -1.64 6.17 6.34
C TYR A 53 -1.31 7.49 5.63
N LEU A 54 -1.64 7.62 4.34
CA LEU A 54 -1.38 8.84 3.58
C LEU A 54 -2.20 10.02 4.12
N GLU A 55 -3.47 9.80 4.45
CA GLU A 55 -4.33 10.80 5.11
C GLU A 55 -3.75 11.25 6.46
N GLU A 56 -3.25 10.30 7.28
CA GLU A 56 -2.58 10.60 8.56
C GLU A 56 -1.27 11.39 8.39
N GLN A 57 -0.61 11.29 7.24
CA GLN A 57 0.55 12.11 6.87
C GLN A 57 0.15 13.48 6.27
N GLY A 58 -1.14 13.79 6.16
CA GLY A 58 -1.66 15.02 5.57
C GLY A 58 -1.58 15.05 4.05
N ILE A 59 -1.50 13.87 3.40
CA ILE A 59 -1.51 13.74 1.94
C ILE A 59 -2.96 13.54 1.50
N GLU A 60 -3.52 14.55 0.81
CA GLU A 60 -4.84 14.46 0.20
C GLU A 60 -4.78 13.63 -1.09
N LEU A 61 -5.69 12.67 -1.22
CA LEU A 61 -5.83 11.84 -2.42
C LEU A 61 -6.97 12.38 -3.29
N ASP A 62 -6.63 13.03 -4.40
CA ASP A 62 -7.60 13.46 -5.40
C ASP A 62 -8.01 12.27 -6.28
N GLY A 63 -9.11 11.60 -5.91
CA GLY A 63 -9.77 10.56 -6.71
C GLY A 63 -8.91 9.32 -6.97
N TYR A 64 -9.19 8.22 -6.25
CA TYR A 64 -8.62 6.91 -6.55
C TYR A 64 -9.73 6.01 -7.13
N THR A 65 -9.51 5.42 -8.31
CA THR A 65 -10.41 4.46 -8.98
C THR A 65 -9.81 3.07 -9.01
#